data_AF-A0A822XNT1-F1
#
_entry.id   AF-A0A822XNT1-F1
#
_cell.length_a   1.000
_cell.length_b   1.000
_cell.length_c   1.000
_cell.angle_alpha   90.00
_cell.angle_beta   90.00
_cell.angle_gamma   90.00
#
_symmetry.space_group_name_H-M   'P 1'
#
loop_
_entity.id
_entity.type
_entity.pdbx_description
1 polymer ?
#
loop_
_entity_poly.entity_id
_entity_poly.type
_entity_poly.pdbx_seq_one_letter_code
_entity_poly.pdbx_strand_id
1 'polypeptide(L)'
;MLGDPPSMSLSLRYINVALPCVQETAAGRPTMSDVVLMLSNELVALPSPKQPANSTARSLTLVNSDASRPGICSINNVTVSMMEGR
;
A
#
# COMPACT_ATOMS: atom_id res chain seq x y z
N MET A 1 -20.53 -20.95 15.79
CA MET A 1 -19.19 -20.98 15.19
C MET A 1 -18.47 -19.70 15.59
N LEU A 2 -18.01 -19.64 16.83
CA LEU A 2 -17.21 -18.52 17.32
C LEU A 2 -15.84 -18.71 16.70
N GLY A 3 -15.54 -17.98 15.62
CA GLY A 3 -14.26 -18.08 14.94
C GLY A 3 -13.15 -17.81 15.94
N ASP A 4 -12.22 -18.74 16.06
CA ASP A 4 -11.06 -18.59 16.93
C ASP A 4 -10.38 -17.24 16.65
N PRO A 5 -9.90 -16.54 17.69
CA PRO A 5 -9.20 -15.29 17.49
C PRO A 5 -8.04 -15.53 16.52
N PRO A 6 -7.87 -14.68 15.48
CA PRO A 6 -6.88 -14.92 14.46
C PRO A 6 -5.50 -15.00 15.13
N SER A 7 -4.89 -16.18 15.04
CA SER A 7 -3.49 -16.37 15.37
C SER A 7 -2.66 -15.30 14.64
N MET A 8 -1.62 -14.77 15.29
CA MET A 8 -0.68 -13.83 14.67
C MET A 8 -0.15 -14.32 13.31
N SER A 9 -0.07 -15.65 13.11
CA SER A 9 0.30 -16.28 11.84
C SER A 9 -0.68 -15.97 10.70
N LEU A 10 -1.99 -15.90 10.98
CA LEU A 10 -3.04 -15.61 9.99
C LEU A 10 -2.96 -14.15 9.51
N SER A 11 -2.71 -13.22 10.43
CA SER A 11 -2.55 -11.79 10.12
C SER A 11 -1.33 -11.54 9.22
N LEU A 12 -0.18 -12.13 9.56
CA LEU A 12 1.02 -12.04 8.72
C LEU A 12 0.81 -12.66 7.33
N ARG A 13 0.03 -13.74 7.27
CA ARG A 13 -0.33 -14.40 6.01
C ARG A 13 -1.19 -13.50 5.13
N TYR A 14 -2.23 -12.85 5.68
CA TYR A 14 -3.02 -11.87 4.91
C TYR A 14 -2.17 -10.71 4.40
N ILE A 15 -1.24 -10.20 5.22
CA ILE A 15 -0.31 -9.14 4.80
C ILE A 15 0.55 -9.60 3.62
N ASN A 16 1.14 -10.79 3.71
CA ASN A 16 1.97 -11.37 2.65
C ASN A 16 1.19 -11.66 1.36
N VAL A 17 -0.11 -11.96 1.44
CA VAL A 17 -0.98 -12.12 0.26
C VAL A 17 -1.42 -10.77 -0.30
N ALA A 18 -1.67 -9.77 0.55
CA ALA A 18 -2.13 -8.45 0.13
C ALA A 18 -1.04 -7.62 -0.56
N LEU A 19 0.22 -7.72 -0.12
CA LEU A 19 1.32 -6.94 -0.71
C LEU A 19 1.52 -7.20 -2.22
N PRO A 20 1.57 -8.45 -2.72
CA PRO A 20 1.67 -8.75 -4.15
C PRO A 20 0.52 -8.18 -4.99
N CYS A 21 -0.70 -8.10 -4.45
CA CYS A 21 -1.88 -7.60 -5.16
C CYS A 21 -1.80 -6.10 -5.52
N VAL A 22 -0.96 -5.34 -4.81
CA VAL A 22 -0.79 -3.89 -5.01
C VAL A 22 0.57 -3.53 -5.62
N GLN A 23 1.25 -4.51 -6.23
CA GLN A 23 2.50 -4.25 -6.94
C GLN A 23 2.27 -3.37 -8.19
N GLU A 24 3.27 -2.52 -8.46
CA GLU A 24 3.27 -1.57 -9.59
C GLU A 24 3.25 -2.31 -10.93
N THR A 25 4.05 -3.38 -11.03
CA THR A 25 4.13 -4.19 -12.23
C THR A 25 2.98 -5.19 -12.29
N ALA A 26 2.25 -5.22 -13.40
CA ALA A 26 1.15 -6.17 -13.60
C ALA A 26 1.63 -7.63 -13.53
N ALA A 27 2.86 -7.90 -13.98
CA ALA A 27 3.48 -9.23 -13.93
C ALA A 27 3.78 -9.73 -12.50
N GLY A 28 3.81 -8.84 -11.51
CA GLY A 28 4.00 -9.19 -10.10
C GLY A 28 2.70 -9.48 -9.34
N ARG A 29 1.54 -9.22 -9.95
CA ARG A 29 0.22 -9.42 -9.34
C ARG A 29 -0.19 -10.89 -9.45
N PRO A 30 -0.57 -11.55 -8.34
CA PRO A 30 -1.08 -12.91 -8.39
C PRO A 30 -2.42 -12.97 -9.12
N THR A 31 -2.74 -14.12 -9.72
CA THR A 31 -4.08 -14.34 -10.26
C THR A 31 -5.06 -14.56 -9.10
N MET A 32 -6.37 -14.36 -9.34
CA MET A 32 -7.39 -14.65 -8.32
C MET A 32 -7.34 -16.12 -7.85
N SER A 33 -6.98 -17.05 -8.74
CA SER A 33 -6.77 -18.46 -8.39
C SER A 33 -5.61 -18.64 -7.42
N ASP A 34 -4.49 -17.95 -7.65
CA ASP A 34 -3.33 -17.98 -6.74
C ASP A 34 -3.69 -17.41 -5.37
N VAL A 35 -4.43 -16.31 -5.32
CA VAL A 35 -4.90 -15.70 -4.06
C VAL A 35 -5.78 -16.68 -3.28
N VAL A 36 -6.72 -17.36 -3.94
CA VAL A 36 -7.58 -18.36 -3.29
C VAL A 36 -6.76 -19.55 -2.78
N LEU A 37 -5.78 -20.03 -3.54
CA LEU A 37 -4.87 -21.09 -3.10
C LEU A 37 -4.01 -20.65 -1.90
N MET A 38 -3.46 -19.44 -1.95
CA MET A 38 -2.63 -18.85 -0.90
C MET A 38 -3.39 -18.58 0.40
N LEU A 39 -4.72 -18.43 0.35
CA LEU A 39 -5.60 -18.30 1.52
C LEU A 39 -6.10 -19.66 2.02
N SER A 40 -6.44 -20.57 1.10
CA SER A 40 -7.04 -21.87 1.44
C SER A 40 -6.01 -22.90 1.93
N ASN A 41 -4.75 -22.78 1.54
CA ASN A 41 -3.70 -23.75 1.91
C ASN A 41 -2.55 -23.09 2.69
N GLU A 42 -2.53 -23.31 4.01
CA GLU A 42 -1.54 -22.74 4.94
C GLU A 42 -0.10 -23.18 4.66
N LEU A 43 0.08 -24.26 3.91
CA LEU A 43 1.38 -24.81 3.56
C LEU A 43 1.98 -24.19 2.29
N VAL A 44 1.24 -23.33 1.59
CA VAL A 44 1.75 -22.64 0.39
C VAL A 44 2.78 -21.61 0.82
N ALA A 45 4.02 -21.80 0.37
CA ALA A 45 5.07 -20.81 0.53
C ALA A 45 4.69 -19.54 -0.26
N LEU A 46 4.48 -18.44 0.47
CA LEU A 46 4.20 -17.16 -0.15
C LEU A 46 5.52 -16.56 -0.65
N PRO A 47 5.58 -16.07 -1.90
CA PRO A 47 6.77 -15.37 -2.37
C PRO A 47 6.97 -14.12 -1.51
N SER A 48 8.23 -13.83 -1.16
CA SER A 48 8.56 -12.61 -0.44
C SER A 48 8.11 -11.41 -1.28
N PRO A 49 7.25 -10.52 -0.74
CA PRO A 49 6.78 -9.38 -1.49
C PRO A 49 7.95 -8.47 -1.85
N LYS A 50 8.06 -8.12 -3.14
CA LYS A 50 8.97 -7.07 -3.58
C LYS A 50 8.47 -5.71 -3.08
N GLN A 51 9.37 -4.72 -3.06
CA GLN A 51 9.08 -3.33 -2.69
C GLN A 51 7.73 -2.89 -3.30
N PRO A 52 6.75 -2.44 -2.48
CA PRO A 52 5.47 -1.99 -2.99
C PRO A 52 5.64 -0.83 -3.98
N ALA A 53 4.67 -0.65 -4.87
CA ALA A 53 4.56 0.49 -5.78
C ALA A 53 4.80 1.87 -5.11
N ASN A 54 4.50 1.95 -3.81
CA ASN A 54 4.65 3.15 -2.99
C ASN A 54 5.83 3.07 -2.00
N SER A 55 6.90 2.34 -2.31
CA SER A 55 8.17 2.53 -1.61
C SER A 55 8.88 3.78 -2.15
N THR A 56 8.20 4.93 -2.19
CA THR A 56 8.95 6.18 -2.19
C THR A 56 9.59 6.24 -0.81
N ALA A 57 10.79 5.66 -0.70
CA ALA A 57 11.70 5.97 0.39
C ALA A 57 11.76 7.49 0.39
N ARG A 58 11.11 8.10 1.38
CA ARG A 58 11.23 9.53 1.64
C ARG A 58 12.71 9.70 1.88
N SER A 59 13.45 10.08 0.84
CA SER A 59 14.85 10.44 0.93
C SER A 59 14.83 11.67 1.83
N LEU A 60 14.98 11.44 3.12
CA LEU A 60 15.20 12.47 4.12
C LEU A 60 16.63 12.93 3.87
N THR A 61 16.82 13.69 2.79
CA THR A 61 17.97 14.57 2.68
C THR A 61 17.87 15.49 3.89
N LEU A 62 18.70 15.18 4.88
CA LEU A 62 18.99 15.98 6.06
C LEU A 62 19.51 17.33 5.59
N VAL A 63 18.62 18.23 5.21
CA VAL A 63 18.98 19.63 5.03
C VAL A 63 18.69 20.28 6.37
N ASN A 64 19.74 20.33 7.18
CA ASN A 64 19.86 21.17 8.35
C ASN A 64 19.17 22.51 8.08
N SER A 65 18.05 22.78 8.74
CA SER A 65 17.55 24.14 8.95
C SER A 65 16.51 24.12 10.06
N ASP A 66 16.75 25.06 10.96
CA ASP A 66 16.13 25.35 12.24
C ASP A 66 14.62 25.15 12.38
N ALA A 67 14.24 25.01 13.65
CA ALA A 67 12.90 24.73 14.14
C ALA A 67 11.80 25.63 13.56
N SER A 68 10.59 25.05 13.48
CA SER A 68 9.30 25.72 13.27
C SER A 68 8.93 26.09 11.84
N ARG A 69 8.58 25.10 11.00
CA ARG A 69 7.62 25.31 9.91
C ARG A 69 6.68 24.11 9.82
N PRO A 70 5.35 24.29 9.77
CA PRO A 70 4.43 23.22 9.40
C PRO A 70 4.87 22.73 8.03
N GLY A 71 5.23 21.45 7.93
CA GLY A 71 5.69 20.84 6.69
C GLY A 71 4.72 21.20 5.57
N ILE A 72 5.26 21.71 4.46
CA ILE A 72 4.48 22.23 3.33
C ILE A 72 3.48 21.16 2.91
N CYS A 73 2.22 21.35 3.30
CA CYS A 73 1.10 20.54 2.83
C CYS A 73 0.88 20.87 1.35
N SER A 74 0.54 19.85 0.56
CA SER A 74 0.28 19.99 -0.88
C SER A 74 -0.60 21.20 -1.18
N ILE A 75 -0.09 22.16 -1.95
CA ILE A 75 -0.89 23.27 -2.46
C ILE A 75 -1.54 22.79 -3.75
N ASN A 76 -2.79 22.37 -3.66
CA ASN A 76 -3.60 22.05 -4.84
C ASN A 76 -4.05 23.36 -5.48
N ASN A 77 -3.38 23.79 -6.54
CA ASN A 77 -3.62 25.09 -7.18
C ASN A 77 -4.88 25.04 -8.08
N VAL A 78 -6.07 25.12 -7.47
CA VAL A 78 -7.35 25.08 -8.19
C VAL A 78 -7.64 26.42 -8.86
N THR A 79 -7.90 26.41 -10.17
CA THR A 79 -8.38 27.59 -10.90
C THR A 79 -9.92 27.61 -10.89
N VAL A 80 -10.51 28.66 -10.30
CA VAL A 80 -11.97 28.87 -10.31
C VAL A 80 -12.30 29.80 -11.48
N SER A 81 -13.17 29.35 -12.38
CA SER A 81 -13.73 30.19 -13.45
C SER A 81 -15.17 30.57 -13.09
N MET A 82 -15.52 31.84 -13.18
CA MET A 82 -16.89 32.32 -12.96
C MET A 82 -17.69 32.19 -14.26
N MET A 83 -18.84 31.54 -14.20
CA MET A 83 -19.76 31.44 -15.33
C MET A 83 -20.74 32.62 -15.26
N GLU A 84 -20.77 33.45 -16.31
CA GLU A 84 -21.67 34.61 -16.40
C GLU A 84 -22.99 34.21 -17.05
N GLY A 85 -24.09 34.38 -16.33
CA GLY A 85 -25.44 34.19 -16.85
C GLY A 85 -25.84 35.38 -17.71
N ARG A 86 -26.41 35.12 -18.88
CA ARG A 86 -26.88 36.14 -19.83
C ARG A 86 -28.32 36.55 -19.53
#